data_AF-A0A248SNQ4-F1
#
_entry.id   AF-A0A248SNQ4-F1
#
_cell.length_a   1.000
_cell.length_b   1.000
_cell.length_c   1.000
_cell.angle_alpha   90.00
_cell.angle_beta   90.00
_cell.angle_gamma   90.00
#
_symmetry.space_group_name_H-M   'P 1'
#
loop_
_entity.id
_entity.type
_entity.pdbx_description
1 polymer ?
#
loop_
_entity_poly.entity_id
_entity_poly.type
_entity_poly.pdbx_seq_one_letter_code
_entity_poly.pdbx_strand_id
1 'polypeptide(L)' 'GRLNQTGFLVKRPGIFYGQCSELCGANHSFMPIVIEAVSMDKYISWLSSLCADL' A
#
# COMPACT_ATOMS: atom_id res chain seq x y z
N GLY A 1 -14.05 -6.86 17.35
CA GLY A 1 -13.26 -6.78 16.09
C GLY A 1 -12.07 -7.70 16.20
N ARG A 2 -11.63 -8.29 15.08
CA ARG A 2 -10.46 -9.19 15.01
C ARG A 2 -9.36 -8.53 14.16
N LEU A 3 -8.12 -8.57 14.60
CA LEU A 3 -6.96 -8.15 13.80
C LEU A 3 -6.47 -9.35 12.97
N ASN A 4 -6.41 -9.20 11.65
CA ASN A 4 -5.83 -10.20 10.75
C ASN A 4 -4.52 -9.63 10.18
N GLN A 5 -3.54 -10.50 9.95
CA GLN A 5 -2.24 -10.14 9.37
C GLN A 5 -1.98 -11.00 8.13
N THR A 6 -1.35 -10.40 7.12
CA THR A 6 -0.85 -11.08 5.93
C THR A 6 0.45 -10.43 5.51
N GLY A 7 1.36 -11.20 4.92
CA GLY A 7 2.66 -10.74 4.43
C GLY A 7 2.81 -11.04 2.96
N PHE A 8 3.55 -10.19 2.24
CA PHE A 8 3.93 -10.44 0.86
C PHE A 8 5.35 -9.91 0.61
N LEU A 9 6.02 -10.50 -0.38
CA LEU A 9 7.36 -10.09 -0.81
C LEU A 9 7.31 -9.69 -2.28
N VAL A 10 7.77 -8.49 -2.59
CA VAL A 10 7.87 -7.99 -3.96
C VAL A 10 9.27 -8.21 -4.49
N LYS A 11 9.39 -8.99 -5.58
CA LYS A 11 10.69 -9.30 -6.20
C LYS A 11 11.20 -8.23 -7.17
N ARG A 12 10.30 -7.37 -7.68
CA ARG A 12 10.63 -6.38 -8.71
C ARG A 12 9.89 -5.07 -8.43
N PRO A 13 10.54 -3.92 -8.60
CA PRO A 13 9.87 -2.63 -8.44
C PRO A 13 8.70 -2.50 -9.40
N GLY A 14 7.66 -1.77 -8.99
CA GLY A 14 6.45 -1.60 -9.79
C GLY A 14 5.24 -1.15 -8.97
N ILE A 15 4.13 -0.92 -9.64
CA ILE A 15 2.85 -0.53 -9.04
C ILE A 15 1.90 -1.72 -9.09
N PHE A 16 1.30 -2.05 -7.95
CA PHE A 16 0.36 -3.15 -7.78
C PHE A 16 -1.00 -2.60 -7.38
N TYR A 17 -2.06 -3.07 -8.05
CA TYR A 17 -3.44 -2.67 -7.81
C TYR A 17 -4.23 -3.79 -7.17
N GLY A 18 -5.04 -3.43 -6.17
CA GLY A 18 -6.02 -4.28 -5.53
C GLY A 18 -7.38 -3.62 -5.49
N GLN A 19 -8.40 -4.42 -5.20
CA GLN A 19 -9.76 -3.98 -4.91
C GLN A 19 -10.16 -4.59 -3.57
N CYS A 20 -11.17 -4.04 -2.92
CA CYS A 20 -11.74 -4.72 -1.76
C CYS A 20 -12.41 -6.03 -2.19
N SER A 21 -12.22 -7.07 -1.39
CA SER A 21 -12.70 -8.42 -1.69
C SER A 21 -13.97 -8.82 -0.93
N GLU A 22 -14.55 -7.91 -0.14
CA GLU A 22 -15.77 -8.15 0.64
C GLU A 22 -16.75 -6.98 0.46
N LEU A 23 -17.99 -7.31 0.08
CA LEU A 23 -19.04 -6.32 -0.13
C LEU A 23 -19.29 -5.55 1.17
N CYS A 24 -18.99 -4.25 1.18
CA CYS A 24 -19.07 -3.43 2.40
C CYS A 24 -19.95 -2.16 2.26
N GLY A 25 -20.71 -2.02 1.16
CA GLY A 25 -21.66 -0.92 0.96
C GLY A 25 -21.74 -0.43 -0.49
N ALA A 26 -22.46 0.66 -0.69
CA ALA A 26 -22.75 1.21 -2.03
C ALA A 26 -21.49 1.60 -2.83
N ASN A 27 -20.43 2.04 -2.14
CA ASN A 27 -19.18 2.46 -2.77
C ASN A 27 -18.15 1.33 -2.89
N HIS A 28 -18.57 0.06 -2.79
CA HIS A 28 -17.64 -1.07 -2.73
C HIS A 28 -16.67 -1.16 -3.93
N SER A 29 -17.11 -0.77 -5.13
CA SER A 29 -16.27 -0.74 -6.33
C SER A 29 -15.36 0.49 -6.45
N PHE A 30 -15.49 1.49 -5.58
CA PHE A 30 -14.79 2.77 -5.67
C PHE A 30 -13.69 2.92 -4.61
N MET A 31 -13.15 1.82 -4.12
CA MET A 31 -12.05 1.79 -3.15
C MET A 31 -10.87 0.94 -3.63
N PRO A 32 -10.10 1.44 -4.61
CA PRO A 32 -8.87 0.78 -5.04
C PRO A 32 -7.80 0.84 -3.97
N ILE A 33 -6.96 -0.20 -3.89
CA ILE A 33 -5.75 -0.24 -3.07
C ILE A 33 -4.56 -0.18 -4.03
N VAL A 34 -3.60 0.71 -3.77
CA VAL A 34 -2.38 0.84 -4.59
C VAL A 34 -1.16 0.63 -3.71
N ILE A 35 -0.24 -0.22 -4.17
CA ILE A 35 1.05 -0.46 -3.53
C ILE A 35 2.14 -0.14 -4.55
N GLU A 36 3.04 0.78 -4.20
CA GLU A 36 4.24 1.05 -4.99
C GLU A 36 5.44 0.37 -4.33
N ALA A 37 6.11 -0.51 -5.07
CA ALA A 37 7.37 -1.12 -4.66
C ALA A 37 8.53 -0.36 -5.30
N VAL A 38 9.36 0.23 -4.46
CA VAL A 38 10.55 1.01 -4.86
C VAL A 38 11.84 0.38 -4.31
N SER A 39 12.99 0.88 -4.76
CA SER A 39 14.28 0.51 -4.16
C SER A 39 14.39 1.07 -2.73
N MET A 40 15.24 0.44 -1.92
CA MET A 40 15.45 0.84 -0.52
C MET A 40 15.89 2.31 -0.40
N ASP A 41 16.79 2.78 -1.27
CA ASP A 41 17.28 4.15 -1.25
C ASP A 41 16.17 5.18 -1.47
N LYS A 42 15.25 4.90 -2.41
CA LYS A 42 14.07 5.74 -2.66
C LYS A 42 13.13 5.76 -1.46
N TYR A 43 12.93 4.60 -0.83
CA TYR A 43 12.09 4.49 0.36
C TYR A 43 12.66 5.30 1.54
N ILE A 44 13.98 5.22 1.79
CA ILE A 44 14.65 6.00 2.84
C ILE A 44 14.55 7.50 2.55
N SER A 45 14.81 7.91 1.31
CA SER A 45 14.69 9.32 0.91
C SER A 45 13.26 9.87 1.14
N TRP A 46 12.24 9.08 0.82
CA TRP A 46 10.83 9.45 1.05
C TRP A 46 10.48 9.54 2.53
N LEU A 47 10.98 8.61 3.36
CA LEU A 47 10.83 8.70 4.81
C LEU A 47 11.48 9.96 5.37
N SER A 48 12.69 10.29 4.92
CA SER A 48 13.39 11.49 5.37
C SER A 48 12.65 12.77 5.00
N SER A 49 12.04 12.86 3.80
CA SER A 49 11.23 14.03 3.45
C SER A 49 9.99 14.15 4.34
N LEU A 50 9.28 13.04 4.59
CA LEU A 50 8.11 13.06 5.48
C LEU A 50 8.44 13.49 6.91
N CYS A 51 9.56 13.01 7.45
CA CYS A 51 10.02 13.40 8.78
C CYS A 51 10.50 14.85 8.85
N ALA A 52 10.96 15.43 7.74
CA ALA A 52 11.34 16.83 7.68
C ALA A 52 10.13 17.77 7.59
N ASP A 53 8.99 17.26 7.12
CA ASP A 53 7.72 17.98 6.99
C ASP A 53 6.81 17.84 8.24
N LEU A 54 7.29 17.15 9.29
CA LEU A 54 6.65 17.00 10.62
C LEU A 54 7.31 17.93 11.65
#